data_AF-A0A2N1T7M0-F1
#
_entry.id   AF-A0A2N1T7M0-F1
#
_cell.length_a   1.000
_cell.length_b   1.000
_cell.length_c   1.000
_cell.angle_alpha   90.00
_cell.angle_beta   90.00
_cell.angle_gamma   90.00
#
_symmetry.space_group_name_H-M   'P 1'
#
loop_
_entity.id
_entity.type
_entity.pdbx_description
1 polymer ?
#
loop_
_entity_poly.entity_id
_entity_poly.type
_entity_poly.pdbx_seq_one_letter_code
_entity_poly.pdbx_strand_id
1 'polypeptide(L)'
;MTAKKPYIDFTFTGVENFSGTLDKAMISYCIMSQSETEKLYSLEPGIFNKENDTITMGYCTKNDKTLFFLEFGMMIAPSICSHIVFIFDHKPAIDEMIIAARDLENLTVDNLKKKHGNEIADIDVIDNISDAGTLH
;
A
#
# COMPACT_ATOMS: atom_id res chain seq x y z
N MET A 1 -10.39 -22.50 -1.57
CA MET A 1 -9.57 -22.26 -2.77
C MET A 1 -8.96 -20.88 -2.62
N THR A 2 -7.66 -20.77 -2.38
CA THR A 2 -6.98 -19.46 -2.31
C THR A 2 -6.97 -18.89 -3.73
N ALA A 3 -7.83 -17.90 -4.00
CA ALA A 3 -7.85 -17.21 -5.27
C ALA A 3 -6.45 -16.65 -5.55
N LYS A 4 -5.94 -16.89 -6.76
CA LYS A 4 -4.64 -16.37 -7.18
C LYS A 4 -4.69 -14.84 -7.12
N LYS A 5 -3.72 -14.21 -6.46
CA LYS A 5 -3.58 -12.74 -6.44
C LYS A 5 -3.40 -12.22 -7.87
N PRO A 6 -3.94 -11.02 -8.20
CA PRO A 6 -3.84 -10.48 -9.55
C PRO A 6 -2.43 -9.96 -9.87
N TYR A 7 -1.62 -9.66 -8.85
CA TYR A 7 -0.22 -9.26 -8.97
C TYR A 7 0.72 -10.46 -8.81
N ILE A 8 1.89 -10.38 -9.45
CA ILE A 8 2.95 -11.40 -9.37
C ILE A 8 3.93 -11.14 -8.24
N ASP A 9 4.08 -9.89 -7.82
CA ASP A 9 4.99 -9.49 -6.74
C ASP A 9 4.56 -8.15 -6.14
N PHE A 10 5.09 -7.83 -4.96
CA PHE A 10 4.98 -6.52 -4.35
C PHE A 10 6.24 -6.18 -3.54
N THR A 11 6.61 -4.90 -3.45
CA THR A 11 7.74 -4.47 -2.64
C THR A 11 7.53 -3.10 -2.03
N PHE A 12 8.10 -2.88 -0.84
CA PHE A 12 8.16 -1.58 -0.18
C PHE A 12 9.45 -0.88 -0.63
N THR A 13 9.32 0.25 -1.31
CA THR A 13 10.48 1.05 -1.76
C THR A 13 10.91 2.08 -0.72
N GLY A 14 10.15 2.21 0.37
CA GLY A 14 10.45 3.14 1.46
C GLY A 14 10.05 4.56 1.09
N VAL A 15 10.97 5.53 1.26
CA VAL A 15 10.70 6.95 0.99
C VAL A 15 10.89 7.35 -0.46
N GLU A 16 11.56 6.51 -1.25
CA GLU A 16 11.78 6.77 -2.67
C GLU A 16 10.67 6.12 -3.49
N ASN A 17 10.13 6.86 -4.45
CA ASN A 17 9.13 6.34 -5.36
C ASN A 17 9.74 5.32 -6.35
N PHE A 18 8.89 4.47 -6.91
CA PHE A 18 9.35 3.40 -7.77
C PHE A 18 9.96 3.92 -9.07
N SER A 19 9.43 5.02 -9.62
CA SER A 19 10.01 5.68 -10.80
C SER A 19 11.45 6.14 -10.57
N GLY A 20 11.77 6.77 -9.43
CA GLY A 20 13.15 7.13 -9.07
C GLY A 20 14.07 5.92 -8.91
N THR A 21 13.52 4.80 -8.40
CA THR A 21 14.25 3.52 -8.34
C THR A 21 14.57 2.99 -9.74
N LEU A 22 13.61 3.08 -10.68
CA LEU A 22 13.79 2.67 -12.08
C LEU A 22 14.81 3.55 -12.82
N ASP A 23 14.78 4.87 -12.59
CA ASP A 23 15.76 5.82 -13.14
C ASP A 23 17.19 5.46 -12.71
N LYS A 24 17.39 5.21 -11.40
CA LYS A 24 18.70 4.80 -10.86
C LYS A 24 19.19 3.48 -11.45
N ALA A 25 18.27 2.57 -11.78
CA ALA A 25 18.56 1.30 -12.41
C ALA A 25 18.71 1.37 -13.95
N MET A 26 18.57 2.57 -14.53
CA MET A 26 18.56 2.80 -15.99
C MET A 26 17.53 1.93 -16.73
N ILE A 27 16.35 1.76 -16.13
CA ILE A 27 15.24 0.99 -16.72
C ILE A 27 14.23 1.97 -17.32
N SER A 28 13.95 1.84 -18.61
CA SER A 28 12.93 2.64 -19.28
C SER A 28 11.53 2.30 -18.75
N TYR A 29 10.77 3.32 -18.40
CA TYR A 29 9.38 3.21 -17.96
C TYR A 29 8.50 4.31 -18.52
N CYS A 30 7.19 4.11 -18.42
CA CYS A 30 6.17 5.05 -18.81
C CYS A 30 5.09 5.11 -17.74
N ILE A 31 4.73 6.32 -17.31
CA ILE A 31 3.61 6.55 -16.41
C ILE A 31 2.33 6.72 -17.24
N MET A 32 1.29 5.99 -16.86
CA MET A 32 0.01 5.98 -17.55
C MET A 32 -0.89 7.11 -17.07
N SER A 33 -1.92 7.43 -17.86
CA SER A 33 -2.95 8.40 -17.49
C SER A 33 -3.62 8.02 -16.17
N GLN A 34 -3.87 9.03 -15.33
CA GLN A 34 -4.39 8.85 -13.97
C GLN A 34 -5.90 8.59 -13.92
N SER A 35 -6.65 8.62 -15.02
CA SER A 35 -8.12 8.51 -14.98
C SER A 35 -8.64 7.21 -14.36
N GLU A 36 -7.88 6.12 -14.44
CA GLU A 36 -8.23 4.85 -13.81
C GLU A 36 -7.80 4.82 -12.33
N THR A 37 -6.62 5.35 -12.01
CA THR A 37 -6.10 5.40 -10.64
C THR A 37 -6.84 6.42 -9.77
N GLU A 38 -7.33 7.51 -10.34
CA GLU A 38 -8.14 8.52 -9.65
C GLU A 38 -9.43 7.94 -9.07
N LYS A 39 -10.01 6.92 -9.72
CA LYS A 39 -11.23 6.26 -9.24
C LYS A 39 -10.99 5.53 -7.92
N LEU A 40 -9.77 5.05 -7.65
CA LEU A 40 -9.45 4.33 -6.41
C LEU A 40 -9.66 5.20 -5.17
N TYR A 41 -9.41 6.51 -5.24
CA TYR A 41 -9.69 7.41 -4.12
C TYR A 41 -11.17 7.45 -3.74
N SER A 42 -12.07 7.29 -4.71
CA SER A 42 -13.52 7.27 -4.46
C SER A 42 -14.06 5.87 -4.14
N LEU A 43 -13.40 4.83 -4.66
CA LEU A 43 -13.82 3.43 -4.45
C LEU A 43 -13.32 2.87 -3.11
N GLU A 44 -12.14 3.30 -2.66
CA GLU A 44 -11.51 2.83 -1.41
C GLU A 44 -11.09 4.03 -0.51
N PRO A 45 -12.05 4.90 -0.10
CA PRO A 45 -11.74 6.09 0.70
C PRO A 45 -11.28 5.78 2.14
N GLY A 46 -11.48 4.55 2.61
CA GLY A 46 -10.95 4.08 3.89
C GLY A 46 -9.45 3.79 3.85
N ILE A 47 -8.89 3.56 2.66
CA ILE A 47 -7.49 3.21 2.44
C ILE A 47 -6.70 4.42 1.95
N PHE A 48 -7.29 5.21 1.04
CA PHE A 48 -6.58 6.32 0.39
C PHE A 48 -7.19 7.68 0.71
N ASN A 49 -6.32 8.63 1.07
CA ASN A 49 -6.64 10.03 1.19
C ASN A 49 -6.17 10.79 -0.06
N LYS A 50 -7.11 11.30 -0.86
CA LYS A 50 -6.82 12.03 -2.10
C LYS A 50 -5.93 13.28 -1.92
N GLU A 51 -5.94 13.90 -0.75
CA GLU A 51 -5.17 15.12 -0.50
C GLU A 51 -3.69 14.83 -0.19
N ASN A 52 -3.40 13.66 0.36
CA ASN A 52 -2.10 13.34 0.95
C ASN A 52 -1.40 12.15 0.27
N ASP A 53 -2.17 11.22 -0.26
CA ASP A 53 -1.65 9.99 -0.87
C ASP A 53 -1.54 10.14 -2.38
N THR A 54 -0.73 9.26 -2.96
CA THR A 54 -0.47 9.20 -4.40
C THR A 54 -0.70 7.80 -4.92
N ILE A 55 -1.33 7.69 -6.08
CA ILE A 55 -1.54 6.43 -6.78
C ILE A 55 -1.01 6.58 -8.20
N THR A 56 0.05 5.86 -8.50
CA THR A 56 0.75 5.93 -9.79
C THR A 56 0.70 4.57 -10.47
N MET A 57 0.23 4.54 -11.72
CA MET A 57 0.30 3.34 -12.55
C MET A 57 1.27 3.58 -13.71
N GLY A 58 2.06 2.58 -14.02
CA GLY A 58 2.98 2.64 -15.14
C GLY A 58 3.33 1.26 -15.67
N TYR A 59 4.24 1.24 -16.63
CA TYR A 59 4.88 0.03 -17.08
C TYR A 59 6.37 0.28 -17.33
N CYS A 60 7.18 -0.75 -17.15
CA CYS A 60 8.58 -0.75 -17.52
C CYS A 60 8.88 -1.91 -18.46
N THR A 61 9.90 -1.72 -19.31
CA THR A 61 10.28 -2.74 -20.29
C THR A 61 11.74 -3.10 -20.12
N LYS A 62 12.02 -4.40 -20.02
CA LYS A 62 13.38 -4.95 -19.97
C LYS A 62 13.45 -6.25 -20.76
N ASN A 63 14.37 -6.33 -21.73
CA ASN A 63 14.57 -7.52 -22.58
C ASN A 63 13.27 -8.01 -23.23
N ASP A 64 12.54 -7.12 -23.90
CA ASP A 64 11.25 -7.39 -24.58
C ASP A 64 10.12 -7.89 -23.68
N LYS A 65 10.29 -7.83 -22.36
CA LYS A 65 9.22 -8.08 -21.40
C LYS A 65 8.72 -6.75 -20.83
N THR A 66 7.40 -6.58 -20.86
CA THR A 66 6.72 -5.45 -20.23
C THR A 66 6.11 -5.91 -18.92
N LEU A 67 6.42 -5.19 -17.84
CA LEU A 67 5.78 -5.36 -16.55
C LEU A 67 5.02 -4.09 -16.22
N PHE A 68 3.82 -4.25 -15.69
CA PHE A 68 3.01 -3.15 -15.20
C PHE A 68 3.23 -3.00 -13.70
N PHE A 69 3.15 -1.77 -13.23
CA PHE A 69 3.25 -1.49 -11.80
C PHE A 69 2.13 -0.55 -11.36
N LEU A 70 1.64 -0.79 -10.15
CA LEU A 70 0.74 0.07 -9.41
C LEU A 70 1.41 0.44 -8.10
N GLU A 71 1.77 1.71 -7.97
CA GLU A 71 2.42 2.28 -6.79
C GLU A 71 1.39 3.04 -5.96
N PHE A 72 1.39 2.77 -4.66
CA PHE A 72 0.71 3.55 -3.64
C PHE A 72 1.75 4.27 -2.79
N GLY A 73 1.79 5.60 -2.86
CA GLY A 73 2.56 6.44 -1.95
C GLY A 73 1.64 6.98 -0.87
N MET A 74 1.75 6.44 0.35
CA MET A 74 0.92 6.83 1.49
C MET A 74 1.68 7.78 2.41
N MET A 75 1.05 8.86 2.83
CA MET A 75 1.65 9.79 3.77
C MET A 75 1.65 9.19 5.19
N ILE A 76 2.84 8.99 5.77
CA ILE A 76 3.00 8.45 7.12
C ILE A 76 3.37 9.52 8.16
N ALA A 77 3.89 10.66 7.71
CA ALA A 77 4.17 11.85 8.51
C ALA A 77 4.18 13.09 7.59
N PRO A 78 4.14 14.33 8.13
CA PRO A 78 4.20 15.53 7.31
C PRO A 78 5.40 15.50 6.37
N SER A 79 5.14 15.59 5.06
CA SER A 79 6.15 15.53 3.99
C SER A 79 6.92 14.21 3.87
N ILE A 80 6.48 13.14 4.54
CA ILE A 80 7.07 11.80 4.41
C ILE A 80 6.02 10.84 3.87
N CYS A 81 6.26 10.38 2.63
CA CYS A 81 5.47 9.32 2.01
C CYS A 81 6.24 8.01 2.03
N SER A 82 5.54 6.92 2.36
CA SER A 82 6.04 5.57 2.17
C SER A 82 5.41 5.00 0.91
N HIS A 83 6.24 4.34 0.11
CA HIS A 83 5.87 3.80 -1.18
C HIS A 83 5.85 2.28 -1.14
N ILE A 84 4.76 1.71 -1.63
CA ILE A 84 4.61 0.29 -1.93
C ILE A 84 4.23 0.16 -3.40
N VAL A 85 4.84 -0.81 -4.07
CA VAL A 85 4.56 -1.10 -5.47
C VAL A 85 4.12 -2.54 -5.66
N PHE A 86 3.05 -2.73 -6.42
CA PHE A 86 2.56 -4.02 -6.88
C PHE A 86 2.92 -4.21 -8.35
N ILE A 87 3.41 -5.39 -8.70
CA ILE A 87 3.89 -5.73 -10.04
C ILE A 87 2.94 -6.72 -10.71
N PHE A 88 2.58 -6.45 -11.96
CA PHE A 88 1.64 -7.23 -12.76
C PHE A 88 2.29 -7.64 -14.09
N ASP A 89 1.95 -8.83 -14.58
CA ASP A 89 2.32 -9.31 -15.93
C ASP A 89 1.34 -8.87 -17.03
N HIS A 90 0.28 -8.14 -16.64
CA HIS A 90 -0.73 -7.56 -17.51
C HIS A 90 -1.12 -6.18 -16.98
N LYS A 91 -1.79 -5.36 -17.82
CA LYS A 91 -2.37 -4.10 -17.35
C LYS A 91 -3.52 -4.42 -16.39
N PRO A 92 -3.45 -4.04 -15.10
CA PRO A 92 -4.51 -4.39 -14.15
C PRO A 92 -5.83 -3.67 -14.50
N ALA A 93 -6.94 -4.38 -14.35
CA ALA A 93 -8.27 -3.80 -14.35
C ALA A 93 -8.57 -3.11 -13.00
N ILE A 94 -9.57 -2.23 -12.97
CA ILE A 94 -9.93 -1.49 -11.73
C ILE A 94 -10.22 -2.42 -10.54
N ASP A 95 -10.89 -3.55 -10.78
CA ASP A 95 -11.20 -4.53 -9.73
C ASP A 95 -9.93 -5.19 -9.17
N GLU A 96 -8.92 -5.38 -10.00
CA GLU A 96 -7.62 -5.92 -9.59
C GLU A 96 -6.80 -4.90 -8.80
N MET A 97 -6.89 -3.62 -9.18
CA MET A 97 -6.31 -2.52 -8.41
C MET A 97 -6.94 -2.41 -7.02
N ILE A 98 -8.26 -2.60 -6.91
CA ILE A 98 -8.98 -2.65 -5.63
C ILE A 98 -8.48 -3.81 -4.76
N ILE A 99 -8.27 -4.99 -5.35
CA ILE A 99 -7.72 -6.13 -4.60
C ILE A 99 -6.32 -5.80 -4.06
N ALA A 100 -5.45 -5.20 -4.88
CA ALA A 100 -4.12 -4.77 -4.45
C ALA A 100 -4.20 -3.71 -3.33
N ALA A 101 -5.12 -2.75 -3.44
CA ALA A 101 -5.36 -1.75 -2.41
C ALA A 101 -5.80 -2.38 -1.08
N ARG A 102 -6.76 -3.31 -1.08
CA ARG A 102 -7.21 -3.99 0.14
C ARG A 102 -6.15 -4.91 0.74
N ASP A 103 -5.28 -5.48 -0.09
CA ASP A 103 -4.16 -6.26 0.40
C ASP A 103 -3.14 -5.42 1.16
N LEU A 104 -3.06 -4.12 0.90
CA LEU A 104 -2.21 -3.19 1.64
C LEU A 104 -2.47 -3.21 3.15
N GLU A 105 -3.75 -3.22 3.55
CA GLU A 105 -4.14 -3.26 4.96
C GLU A 105 -3.65 -4.56 5.61
N ASN A 106 -3.87 -5.69 4.94
CA ASN A 106 -3.44 -6.99 5.42
C ASN A 106 -1.91 -7.09 5.51
N LEU A 107 -1.19 -6.60 4.50
CA LEU A 107 0.27 -6.60 4.47
C LEU A 107 0.87 -5.71 5.55
N THR A 108 0.23 -4.57 5.84
CA THR A 108 0.65 -3.67 6.91
C THR A 108 0.44 -4.31 8.28
N VAL A 109 -0.73 -4.91 8.51
CA VAL A 109 -1.06 -5.62 9.76
C VAL A 109 -0.14 -6.83 9.98
N ASP A 110 0.10 -7.63 8.94
CA ASP A 110 0.95 -8.82 9.04
C ASP A 110 2.42 -8.46 9.25
N ASN A 111 2.91 -7.37 8.62
CA ASN A 111 4.26 -6.87 8.88
C ASN A 111 4.41 -6.28 10.28
N LEU A 112 3.39 -5.60 10.82
CA LEU A 112 3.39 -5.14 12.22
C LEU A 112 3.40 -6.34 13.18
N LYS A 113 2.58 -7.37 12.94
CA LYS A 113 2.57 -8.60 13.75
C LYS A 113 3.91 -9.35 13.70
N LYS A 114 4.53 -9.44 12.53
CA LYS A 114 5.86 -10.08 12.37
C LYS A 114 6.98 -9.27 13.01
N LYS A 115 6.94 -7.93 12.90
CA LYS A 115 7.94 -7.04 13.53
C LYS A 115 7.79 -6.98 15.05
N HIS A 116 6.58 -7.21 15.57
CA HIS A 116 6.28 -7.36 17.00
C HIS A 116 6.34 -8.82 17.48
N GLY A 117 6.95 -9.73 16.72
CA GLY A 117 7.26 -11.09 17.14
C GLY A 117 8.32 -11.19 18.25
N ASN A 118 8.41 -10.19 19.15
CA ASN A 118 8.96 -10.38 20.49
C ASN A 118 8.58 -9.34 21.57
N GLU A 119 7.76 -8.30 21.35
CA GLU A 119 7.40 -7.33 22.43
C GLU A 119 6.03 -6.64 22.24
N ILE A 120 4.95 -7.40 22.00
CA ILE A 120 3.63 -6.98 22.52
C ILE A 120 3.01 -8.19 23.22
N ALA A 121 3.68 -8.61 24.29
CA ALA A 121 2.96 -9.12 25.44
C ALA A 121 2.36 -7.90 26.15
N ASP A 122 1.07 -7.99 26.45
CA ASP A 122 0.36 -7.15 27.42
C ASP A 122 0.32 -5.64 27.13
N ILE A 123 -0.60 -5.23 26.25
CA ILE A 123 -1.37 -4.02 26.57
C ILE A 123 -2.70 -4.51 27.10
N ASP A 124 -2.75 -4.53 28.43
CA ASP A 124 -3.90 -4.81 29.25
C ASP A 124 -5.14 -4.08 28.75
N VAL A 125 -6.22 -4.86 28.77
CA VAL A 125 -7.59 -4.45 29.01
C VAL A 125 -7.63 -3.18 29.87
N ILE A 126 -7.98 -2.04 29.27
CA ILE A 126 -8.44 -0.88 30.05
C ILE A 126 -9.86 -1.22 30.51
N ASP A 127 -9.96 -2.02 31.56
CA ASP A 127 -10.99 -1.89 32.55
C ASP A 127 -10.54 -0.74 33.47
N ASN A 128 -11.13 0.44 33.29
CA ASN A 128 -11.30 1.35 34.42
C ASN A 128 -12.81 1.55 34.61
N ILE A 129 -13.32 0.53 35.31
CA ILE A 129 -14.52 0.58 36.14
C ILE A 129 -14.52 1.91 36.90
N SER A 130 -15.58 2.67 36.71
CA SER A 130 -15.92 3.83 37.50
C SER A 130 -15.91 3.46 38.99
N ASP A 131 -14.93 3.98 39.72
CA ASP A 131 -14.84 3.85 41.17
C ASP A 131 -16.10 4.40 41.84
N ALA A 132 -16.79 3.51 42.55
CA ALA A 132 -17.77 3.84 43.54
C ALA A 132 -17.09 4.51 44.75
N GLY A 133 -17.57 5.67 45.19
CA GLY A 133 -17.07 6.26 46.43
C GLY A 133 -17.61 7.63 46.77
N THR A 134 -18.91 7.74 47.09
CA THR A 134 -19.34 8.78 48.06
C THR A 134 -20.44 8.21 48.93
N LEU A 135 -20.02 7.60 50.04
CA LEU A 135 -20.81 7.44 51.26
C LEU A 135 -20.17 8.34 52.31
N HIS A 136 -20.84 9.44 52.64
CA HIS A 136 -20.90 10.03 53.97
C HIS A 136 -22.22 10.76 54.13
#